data_AF-A0A386C9S0-F1
#
_entry.id   AF-A0A386C9S0-F1
#
_cell.length_a   1.000
_cell.length_b   1.000
_cell.length_c   1.000
_cell.angle_alpha   90.00
_cell.angle_beta   90.00
_cell.angle_gamma   90.00
#
_symmetry.space_group_name_H-M   'P 1'
#
loop_
_entity.id
_entity.type
_entity.pdbx_description
1 polymer ?
#
loop_
_entity_poly.entity_id
_entity_poly.type
_entity_poly.pdbx_seq_one_letter_code
_entity_poly.pdbx_strand_id
1 'polypeptide(L)'
;VGVVMANELLDNLAFDLLERTGIGWSEVRVGEDLVEVLVPARAELCDEAARLVPDAPAGARIPIQRSAASWLRSALGIVERGRVVAVDYADSTSSMARRPWTDWVRTYRSHGRGGPPLETLGEQDITCEVAVDQLPNPDVDRSQTEFLKAHGLEDLIDAARRAWQDR
;
A
#
# COMPACT_ATOMS: atom_id res chain seq x y z
N VAL A 1 11.17 5.56 26.10
CA VAL A 1 10.15 5.73 25.05
C VAL A 1 10.79 5.26 23.76
N GLY A 2 10.19 4.30 23.05
CA GLY A 2 10.69 3.78 21.78
C GLY A 2 9.93 4.36 20.58
N VAL A 3 10.56 4.35 19.41
CA VAL A 3 9.90 4.66 18.14
C VAL A 3 10.31 3.60 17.12
N VAL A 4 9.33 2.98 16.48
CA VAL A 4 9.54 2.19 15.27
C VAL A 4 9.14 3.05 14.08
N MET A 5 10.05 3.20 13.12
CA MET A 5 9.83 3.97 11.89
C MET A 5 9.73 3.00 10.71
N ALA A 6 8.70 3.16 9.88
CA ALA A 6 8.54 2.47 8.61
C ALA A 6 8.37 3.54 7.53
N ASN A 7 9.32 3.64 6.60
CA ASN A 7 9.27 4.58 5.49
C ASN A 7 9.29 3.79 4.20
N GLU A 8 8.21 3.86 3.41
CA GLU A 8 8.04 3.11 2.15
C GLU A 8 8.36 1.62 2.36
N LEU A 9 7.76 1.03 3.40
CA LEU A 9 7.97 -0.36 3.76
C LEU A 9 6.71 -1.18 3.55
N LEU A 10 5.54 -0.60 3.84
CA LEU A 10 4.28 -1.35 3.82
C LEU A 10 3.83 -1.62 2.38
N ASP A 11 4.11 -0.69 1.46
CA ASP A 11 3.84 -0.85 0.03
C ASP A 11 4.64 -1.96 -0.65
N ASN A 12 5.76 -2.37 -0.05
CA ASN A 12 6.65 -3.43 -0.50
C ASN A 12 6.28 -4.82 0.06
N LEU A 13 5.26 -4.92 0.91
CA LEU A 13 4.83 -6.19 1.49
C LEU A 13 3.84 -6.91 0.58
N ALA A 14 3.95 -8.25 0.54
CA ALA A 14 3.10 -9.09 -0.29
C ALA A 14 1.60 -8.92 0.06
N PHE A 15 0.77 -8.91 -0.98
CA PHE A 15 -0.69 -8.78 -0.90
C PHE A 15 -1.36 -9.83 -1.78
N ASP A 16 -2.59 -10.22 -1.43
CA ASP A 16 -3.45 -10.97 -2.35
C ASP A 16 -4.16 -9.98 -3.27
N LEU A 17 -4.45 -10.38 -4.51
CA LEU A 17 -5.20 -9.57 -5.48
C LEU A 17 -6.55 -10.23 -5.77
N LEU A 18 -7.63 -9.50 -5.57
CA LEU A 18 -8.98 -9.96 -5.91
C LEU A 18 -9.54 -9.19 -7.10
N GLU A 19 -10.37 -9.84 -7.91
CA GLU A 19 -11.15 -9.24 -8.98
C GLU A 19 -12.65 -9.52 -8.80
N ARG A 20 -13.47 -8.49 -8.97
CA ARG A 20 -14.93 -8.60 -8.95
C ARG A 20 -15.44 -9.11 -10.29
N THR A 21 -15.82 -10.38 -10.34
CA THR A 21 -16.43 -11.00 -11.52
C THR A 21 -17.96 -10.95 -11.47
N GLY A 22 -18.62 -11.39 -12.55
CA GLY A 22 -20.09 -11.51 -12.58
C GLY A 22 -20.69 -12.55 -11.62
N ILE A 23 -19.87 -13.47 -11.09
CA ILE A 23 -20.31 -14.54 -10.18
C ILE A 23 -19.89 -14.29 -8.72
N GLY A 24 -19.13 -13.22 -8.45
CA GLY A 24 -18.58 -12.93 -7.13
C GLY A 24 -17.11 -12.52 -7.21
N TRP A 25 -16.38 -12.66 -6.10
CA TRP A 25 -14.95 -12.37 -6.06
C TRP A 25 -14.12 -13.57 -6.48
N SER A 26 -13.11 -13.32 -7.31
CA SER A 26 -12.08 -14.27 -7.70
C SER A 26 -10.72 -13.78 -7.21
N GLU A 27 -9.84 -14.70 -6.82
CA GLU A 27 -8.43 -14.41 -6.62
C GLU A 27 -7.74 -14.35 -7.99
N VAL A 28 -6.94 -13.30 -8.19
CA VAL A 28 -5.99 -13.21 -9.30
C VAL A 28 -4.71 -13.90 -8.84
N ARG A 29 -4.36 -15.02 -9.48
CA ARG A 29 -3.14 -15.78 -9.21
C ARG A 29 -2.24 -15.82 -10.43
N VAL A 30 -0.99 -16.23 -10.24
CA VAL A 30 -0.05 -16.46 -11.34
C VAL A 30 -0.06 -17.95 -11.69
N GLY A 31 -0.41 -18.27 -12.93
CA GLY A 31 -0.39 -19.63 -13.46
C GLY A 31 1.02 -20.11 -13.85
N GLU A 32 1.12 -21.38 -14.28
CA GLU A 32 2.41 -22.00 -14.66
C GLU A 32 3.11 -21.26 -15.82
N ASP A 33 2.33 -20.71 -16.76
CA ASP A 33 2.84 -19.92 -17.89
C ASP A 33 3.15 -18.46 -17.54
N LEU A 34 3.22 -18.10 -16.26
CA LEU A 34 3.46 -16.75 -15.76
C LEU A 34 2.44 -15.71 -16.26
N VAL A 35 1.20 -16.16 -16.40
CA VAL A 35 0.04 -15.31 -16.73
C VAL A 35 -0.93 -15.26 -15.57
N GLU A 36 -1.70 -14.18 -15.49
CA GLU A 36 -2.79 -14.10 -14.53
C GLU A 36 -3.87 -15.14 -14.82
N VAL A 37 -4.31 -15.83 -13.77
CA VAL A 37 -5.45 -16.75 -13.81
C VAL A 37 -6.43 -16.37 -12.71
N LEU A 38 -7.72 -16.37 -13.04
CA LEU A 38 -8.79 -16.15 -12.08
C LEU A 38 -9.24 -17.48 -11.50
N VAL A 39 -9.19 -17.59 -10.18
CA VAL A 39 -9.74 -18.73 -9.45
C VAL A 39 -10.78 -18.25 -8.44
N PRO A 40 -11.81 -19.05 -8.12
CA PRO A 40 -12.78 -18.66 -7.09
C PRO A 40 -12.07 -18.28 -5.78
N ALA A 41 -12.39 -17.11 -5.24
CA ALA A 41 -11.81 -16.68 -3.97
C ALA A 41 -12.36 -17.52 -2.81
N ARG A 42 -11.54 -17.73 -1.78
CA ARG A 42 -11.99 -18.35 -0.53
C ARG A 42 -13.13 -17.53 0.10
N ALA A 43 -14.04 -18.20 0.81
CA ALA A 43 -15.18 -17.55 1.45
C ALA A 43 -14.77 -16.37 2.36
N GLU A 44 -13.70 -16.54 3.16
CA GLU A 44 -13.20 -15.48 4.04
C GLU A 44 -12.78 -14.22 3.26
N LEU A 45 -12.16 -14.40 2.08
CA LEU A 45 -11.74 -13.32 1.20
C LEU A 45 -12.95 -12.63 0.56
N CYS A 46 -13.96 -13.39 0.14
CA CYS A 46 -15.21 -12.84 -0.37
C CYS A 46 -15.91 -11.96 0.68
N ASP A 47 -16.00 -12.44 1.93
CA ASP A 47 -16.63 -11.73 3.03
C ASP A 47 -15.86 -10.46 3.40
N GLU A 48 -14.53 -10.53 3.40
CA GLU A 48 -13.65 -9.38 3.63
C GLU A 48 -13.82 -8.33 2.52
N ALA A 49 -13.77 -8.73 1.26
CA ALA A 49 -13.99 -7.86 0.11
C ALA A 49 -15.38 -7.21 0.12
N ALA A 50 -16.42 -7.97 0.49
CA ALA A 50 -17.79 -7.45 0.60
C ALA A 50 -17.94 -6.41 1.72
N ARG A 51 -17.14 -6.49 2.80
CA ARG A 51 -17.09 -5.45 3.84
C ARG A 51 -16.34 -4.21 3.40
N LEU A 52 -15.20 -4.39 2.73
CA LEU A 52 -14.33 -3.29 2.29
C LEU A 52 -14.98 -2.47 1.16
N VAL A 53 -15.56 -3.16 0.17
CA VAL A 53 -16.14 -2.53 -1.02
C VAL A 53 -17.45 -3.25 -1.42
N PRO A 54 -18.56 -3.03 -0.69
CA PRO A 54 -19.82 -3.74 -0.93
C PRO A 54 -20.42 -3.49 -2.32
N ASP A 55 -20.12 -2.33 -2.91
CA ASP A 55 -20.63 -1.86 -4.20
C ASP A 55 -19.54 -1.87 -5.30
N ALA A 56 -18.54 -2.76 -5.20
CA ALA A 56 -17.47 -2.88 -6.18
C ALA A 56 -18.01 -3.09 -7.61
N PRO A 57 -17.57 -2.29 -8.60
CA PRO A 57 -17.98 -2.48 -9.99
C PRO A 57 -17.44 -3.80 -10.56
N ALA A 58 -18.08 -4.33 -11.59
CA ALA A 58 -17.56 -5.50 -12.31
C ALA A 58 -16.20 -5.17 -12.94
N GLY A 59 -15.24 -6.09 -12.81
CA GLY A 59 -13.86 -5.90 -13.20
C GLY A 59 -13.01 -5.09 -12.22
N ALA A 60 -13.59 -4.58 -11.12
CA ALA A 60 -12.80 -3.92 -10.07
C ALA A 60 -11.78 -4.90 -9.49
N ARG A 61 -10.57 -4.41 -9.24
CA ARG A 61 -9.57 -5.13 -8.45
C ARG A 61 -9.34 -4.44 -7.12
N ILE A 62 -9.03 -5.24 -6.11
CA ILE A 62 -8.65 -4.75 -4.77
C ILE A 62 -7.47 -5.54 -4.23
N PRO A 63 -6.55 -4.91 -3.48
CA PRO A 63 -5.55 -5.63 -2.72
C PRO A 63 -6.15 -6.15 -1.40
N ILE A 64 -5.62 -7.25 -0.88
CA ILE A 64 -5.84 -7.71 0.49
C ILE A 64 -4.46 -7.80 1.17
N GLN A 65 -4.18 -6.86 2.07
CA GLN A 65 -2.84 -6.54 2.57
C GLN A 65 -2.57 -7.12 3.97
N ARG A 66 -2.79 -8.44 4.12
CA ARG A 66 -2.59 -9.12 5.42
C ARG A 66 -1.16 -9.03 5.94
N SER A 67 -0.16 -9.02 5.05
CA SER A 67 1.25 -8.91 5.43
C SER A 67 1.55 -7.55 6.07
N ALA A 68 1.06 -6.45 5.48
CA ALA A 68 1.20 -5.10 6.05
C ALA A 68 0.50 -4.98 7.41
N ALA A 69 -0.74 -5.48 7.51
CA ALA A 69 -1.47 -5.48 8.77
C ALA A 69 -0.77 -6.33 9.85
N SER A 70 -0.18 -7.48 9.48
CA SER A 70 0.56 -8.36 10.38
C SER A 70 1.87 -7.72 10.86
N TRP A 71 2.61 -7.09 9.94
CA TRP A 71 3.82 -6.35 10.26
C TRP A 71 3.52 -5.23 11.26
N LEU A 72 2.47 -4.43 11.03
CA LEU A 72 2.10 -3.33 11.92
C LEU A 72 1.69 -3.83 13.31
N ARG A 73 0.89 -4.90 13.38
CA ARG A 73 0.55 -5.54 14.68
C ARG A 73 1.79 -6.02 15.42
N SER A 74 2.77 -6.57 14.72
CA SER A 74 4.02 -7.04 15.31
C SER A 74 4.86 -5.87 15.84
N ALA A 75 4.99 -4.79 15.07
CA ALA A 75 5.66 -3.57 15.50
C ALA A 75 5.00 -2.95 16.73
N LEU A 76 3.66 -2.85 16.74
CA LEU A 76 2.89 -2.38 17.89
C LEU A 76 3.09 -3.26 19.13
N GLY A 77 3.20 -4.58 18.95
CA GLY A 77 3.42 -5.53 20.04
C GLY A 77 4.81 -5.43 20.69
N ILE A 78 5.81 -4.89 20.00
CA ILE A 78 7.18 -4.70 20.53
C ILE A 78 7.28 -3.39 21.32
N VAL A 79 6.47 -2.38 20.97
CA VAL A 79 6.58 -1.03 21.56
C VAL A 79 5.74 -0.94 22.84
N GLU A 80 6.33 -1.26 23.98
CA GLU A 80 5.64 -1.16 25.30
C GLU A 80 5.31 0.30 25.70
N ARG A 81 6.20 1.24 25.38
CA ARG A 81 6.03 2.68 25.63
C ARG A 81 6.63 3.48 24.49
N GLY A 82 5.79 3.96 23.58
CA GLY A 82 6.30 4.60 22.37
C GLY A 82 5.26 4.83 21.28
N ARG A 83 5.74 4.92 20.04
CA ARG A 83 4.93 5.04 18.82
C ARG A 83 5.49 4.15 17.71
N VAL A 84 4.61 3.71 16.83
CA VAL A 84 4.98 3.27 15.49
C VAL A 84 4.58 4.39 14.54
N VAL A 85 5.48 4.78 13.65
CA VAL A 85 5.23 5.80 12.62
C VAL A 85 5.47 5.14 11.27
N ALA A 86 4.41 5.05 10.47
CA ALA A 86 4.48 4.59 9.09
C ALA A 86 4.27 5.78 8.17
N VAL A 87 5.12 5.90 7.14
CA VAL A 87 5.04 6.91 6.09
C VAL A 87 5.07 6.15 4.78
N ASP A 88 3.96 6.19 4.05
CA ASP A 88 3.77 5.40 2.84
C ASP A 88 2.71 6.03 1.91
N TYR A 89 2.65 5.57 0.66
CA TYR A 89 1.62 5.99 -0.28
C TYR A 89 0.33 5.23 0.00
N ALA A 90 -0.73 5.94 0.38
CA ALA A 90 -1.90 5.33 0.97
C ALA A 90 -3.22 5.86 0.41
N ASP A 91 -4.22 4.99 0.34
CA ASP A 91 -5.62 5.32 0.04
C ASP A 91 -6.54 4.25 0.66
N SER A 92 -7.85 4.38 0.48
CA SER A 92 -8.84 3.36 0.86
C SER A 92 -8.98 2.28 -0.21
N THR A 93 -9.32 1.06 0.23
CA THR A 93 -9.66 -0.06 -0.67
C THR A 93 -10.77 0.32 -1.65
N SER A 94 -11.77 1.08 -1.20
CA SER A 94 -12.90 1.55 -2.03
C SER A 94 -12.47 2.55 -3.12
N SER A 95 -11.50 3.43 -2.84
CA SER A 95 -10.92 4.32 -3.85
C SER A 95 -10.16 3.51 -4.91
N MET A 96 -9.31 2.57 -4.47
CA MET A 96 -8.53 1.69 -5.35
C MET A 96 -9.42 0.86 -6.28
N ALA A 97 -10.56 0.37 -5.78
CA ALA A 97 -11.53 -0.41 -6.56
C ALA A 97 -12.16 0.35 -7.75
N ARG A 98 -12.06 1.68 -7.78
CA ARG A 98 -12.73 2.56 -8.76
C ARG A 98 -11.80 3.17 -9.80
N ARG A 99 -10.53 2.78 -9.79
CA ARG A 99 -9.51 3.26 -10.74
C ARG A 99 -8.71 2.10 -11.31
N PRO A 100 -8.01 2.28 -12.45
CA PRO A 100 -7.16 1.24 -13.02
C PRO A 100 -6.22 0.66 -11.96
N TRP A 101 -6.18 -0.67 -11.87
CA TRP A 101 -5.39 -1.33 -10.82
C TRP A 101 -3.89 -1.07 -10.94
N THR A 102 -3.42 -0.78 -12.15
CA THR A 102 -2.05 -0.38 -12.47
C THR A 102 -1.68 1.03 -12.00
N ASP A 103 -2.64 1.80 -11.46
CA ASP A 103 -2.36 3.07 -10.80
C ASP A 103 -1.88 2.86 -9.36
N TRP A 104 -2.31 1.79 -8.69
CA TRP A 104 -1.95 1.46 -7.31
C TRP A 104 -1.08 0.23 -7.14
N VAL A 105 -1.07 -0.72 -8.07
CA VAL A 105 0.05 -1.66 -8.23
C VAL A 105 1.01 -1.09 -9.25
N ARG A 106 2.20 -0.73 -8.80
CA ARG A 106 3.20 -0.03 -9.61
C ARG A 106 4.46 -0.85 -9.68
N THR A 107 5.18 -0.69 -10.77
CA THR A 107 6.48 -1.30 -10.96
C THR A 107 7.52 -0.23 -11.24
N TYR A 108 8.76 -0.48 -10.84
CA TYR A 108 9.87 0.44 -11.07
C TYR A 108 11.12 -0.31 -11.55
N ARG A 109 11.74 0.22 -12.60
CA ARG A 109 12.99 -0.30 -13.16
C ARG A 109 13.88 0.85 -13.61
N SER A 110 15.17 0.78 -13.29
CA SER A 110 16.16 1.80 -13.69
C SER A 110 15.73 3.24 -13.39
N HIS A 111 15.16 3.48 -12.20
CA HIS A 111 14.65 4.78 -11.74
C HIS A 111 13.48 5.35 -12.55
N GLY A 112 12.80 4.53 -13.35
CA GLY A 112 11.58 4.88 -14.08
C GLY A 112 10.44 3.90 -13.80
N ARG A 113 9.27 4.18 -14.40
CA ARG A 113 8.14 3.25 -14.36
C ARG A 113 8.50 1.97 -15.10
N GLY A 114 8.28 0.83 -14.46
CA GLY A 114 8.45 -0.50 -15.02
C GLY A 114 7.31 -0.90 -15.95
N GLY A 115 7.36 -2.16 -16.39
CA GLY A 115 6.33 -2.78 -17.21
C GLY A 115 5.25 -3.47 -16.37
N PRO A 116 4.40 -4.30 -16.99
CA PRO A 116 3.49 -5.19 -16.26
C PRO A 116 4.22 -6.01 -15.18
N PRO A 117 3.61 -6.27 -13.99
CA PRO A 117 4.27 -6.95 -12.88
C PRO A 117 4.84 -8.34 -13.19
N LEU A 118 4.25 -9.06 -14.15
CA LEU A 118 4.69 -10.41 -14.55
C LEU A 118 5.75 -10.42 -15.65
N GLU A 119 6.16 -9.25 -16.16
CA GLU A 119 7.30 -9.12 -17.05
C GLU A 119 8.58 -8.88 -16.26
N THR A 120 9.74 -9.20 -16.83
CA THR A 120 11.08 -8.88 -16.25
C THR A 120 11.22 -9.24 -14.76
N LEU A 121 10.68 -10.40 -14.37
CA LEU A 121 10.60 -10.85 -12.97
C LEU A 121 11.95 -10.81 -12.26
N GLY A 122 11.96 -10.24 -11.05
CA GLY A 122 13.18 -10.10 -10.23
C GLY A 122 14.10 -8.94 -10.65
N GLU A 123 13.85 -8.28 -11.79
CA GLU A 123 14.61 -7.10 -12.23
C GLU A 123 13.84 -5.79 -12.09
N GLN A 124 12.61 -5.83 -11.58
CA GLN A 124 11.82 -4.65 -11.27
C GLN A 124 11.23 -4.77 -9.87
N ASP A 125 11.08 -3.62 -9.24
CA ASP A 125 10.33 -3.48 -8.00
C ASP A 125 8.83 -3.55 -8.28
N ILE A 126 8.05 -4.03 -7.31
CA ILE A 126 6.58 -4.10 -7.35
C ILE A 126 6.06 -3.55 -6.02
N THR A 127 5.37 -2.42 -6.08
CA THR A 127 4.75 -1.81 -4.92
C THR A 127 3.24 -1.77 -5.06
N CYS A 128 2.54 -1.81 -3.93
CA CYS A 128 1.10 -1.61 -3.84
C CYS A 128 0.83 -0.43 -2.91
N GLU A 129 0.01 0.54 -3.34
CA GLU A 129 -0.47 1.55 -2.39
C GLU A 129 -1.11 0.89 -1.16
N VAL A 130 -0.87 1.48 0.01
CA VAL A 130 -1.30 0.95 1.29
C VAL A 130 -2.78 1.23 1.51
N ALA A 131 -3.57 0.17 1.65
CA ALA A 131 -4.99 0.21 1.96
C ALA A 131 -5.19 0.46 3.45
N VAL A 132 -5.29 1.72 3.86
CA VAL A 132 -5.30 2.12 5.29
C VAL A 132 -6.48 1.54 6.06
N ASP A 133 -7.59 1.29 5.39
CA ASP A 133 -8.80 0.65 5.94
C ASP A 133 -8.64 -0.84 6.24
N GLN A 134 -7.49 -1.44 5.87
CA GLN A 134 -7.13 -2.82 6.21
C GLN A 134 -6.10 -2.92 7.34
N LEU A 135 -5.57 -1.80 7.82
CA LEU A 135 -4.57 -1.75 8.89
C LEU A 135 -5.22 -1.57 10.27
N PRO A 136 -4.51 -1.91 11.36
CA PRO A 136 -4.86 -1.41 12.70
C PRO A 136 -5.13 0.10 12.70
N ASN A 137 -6.21 0.53 13.36
CA ASN A 137 -6.59 1.94 13.44
C ASN A 137 -5.44 2.79 14.01
N PRO A 138 -5.01 3.85 13.33
CA PRO A 138 -3.98 4.74 13.84
C PRO A 138 -4.54 5.69 14.90
N ASP A 139 -3.69 6.11 15.84
CA ASP A 139 -4.02 7.21 16.77
C ASP A 139 -4.09 8.56 16.04
N VAL A 140 -3.26 8.72 14.99
CA VAL A 140 -3.17 9.93 14.16
C VAL A 140 -2.96 9.51 12.71
N ASP A 141 -3.81 10.00 11.83
CA ASP A 141 -3.68 9.90 10.37
C ASP A 141 -3.67 11.30 9.78
N ARG A 142 -2.68 11.60 8.93
CA ARG A 142 -2.48 12.90 8.30
C ARG A 142 -1.60 12.77 7.07
N SER A 143 -1.72 13.73 6.15
CA SER A 143 -0.83 13.77 4.99
C SER A 143 0.64 14.00 5.40
N GLN A 144 1.56 13.51 4.57
CA GLN A 144 3.00 13.77 4.75
C GLN A 144 3.29 15.28 4.79
N THR A 145 2.60 16.08 3.97
CA THR A 145 2.75 17.54 3.98
C THR A 145 2.41 18.15 5.34
N GLU A 146 1.28 17.76 5.94
CA GLU A 146 0.87 18.24 7.26
C GLU A 146 1.84 17.75 8.34
N PHE A 147 2.29 16.49 8.27
CA PHE A 147 3.30 15.95 9.18
C PHE A 147 4.57 16.80 9.14
N LEU A 148 5.14 17.00 7.95
CA LEU A 148 6.42 17.69 7.79
C LEU A 148 6.34 19.16 8.19
N LYS A 149 5.26 19.86 7.81
CA LYS A 149 5.03 21.25 8.24
C LYS A 149 4.94 21.37 9.76
N ALA A 150 4.18 20.48 10.40
CA ALA A 150 4.07 20.44 11.86
C ALA A 150 5.41 20.16 12.57
N HIS A 151 6.42 19.65 11.86
CA HIS A 151 7.75 19.34 12.38
C HIS A 151 8.85 20.26 11.83
N GLY A 152 8.50 21.47 11.40
CA GLY A 152 9.47 22.53 11.10
C GLY A 152 10.13 22.42 9.72
N LEU A 153 9.50 21.75 8.74
CA LEU A 153 10.02 21.69 7.38
C LEU A 153 10.30 23.09 6.80
N GLU A 154 9.45 24.08 7.09
CA GLU A 154 9.61 25.44 6.57
C GLU A 154 10.91 26.09 7.09
N ASP A 155 11.21 25.94 8.38
CA ASP A 155 12.45 26.43 8.99
C ASP A 155 13.69 25.75 8.39
N LEU A 156 13.60 24.43 8.14
CA LEU A 156 14.67 23.67 7.49
C LEU A 156 14.93 24.13 6.05
N ILE A 157 13.87 24.43 5.30
CA ILE A 157 13.97 24.97 3.93
C ILE A 157 14.65 26.34 3.96
N ASP A 158 14.25 27.23 4.86
CA ASP A 158 14.83 28.57 4.94
C ASP A 158 16.29 28.54 5.39
N ALA A 159 16.63 27.64 6.31
CA ALA A 159 18.03 27.40 6.69
C ALA A 159 18.87 26.89 5.51
N ALA A 160 18.34 25.94 4.73
CA ALA A 160 19.01 25.39 3.56
C ALA A 160 19.22 26.45 2.45
N ARG A 161 18.22 27.32 2.21
CA ARG A 161 18.32 28.43 1.25
C ARG A 161 19.42 29.41 1.61
N ARG A 162 19.50 29.82 2.88
CA ARG A 162 20.57 30.71 3.37
C ARG A 162 21.95 30.09 3.14
N ALA A 163 22.13 28.83 3.55
CA ALA A 163 23.38 28.11 3.38
C ALA A 163 23.81 27.94 1.90
N TRP A 164 22.84 27.88 0.97
CA TRP A 164 23.13 27.82 -0.46
C TRP A 164 23.53 29.18 -1.06
N GLN A 165 22.95 30.28 -0.59
CA GLN A 165 23.28 31.63 -1.06
C GLN A 165 24.64 32.12 -0.54
N ASP A 166 25.11 31.58 0.59
CA ASP A 166 26.42 31.88 1.18
C ASP A 166 27.58 31.08 0.53
N ARG A 167 27.30 30.31 -0.54
CA ARG A 167 28.28 29.55 -1.34
C ARG A 167 28.50 30.18 -2.71
#